data_AF-A0A976RR91-F1
#
_entry.id   AF-A0A976RR91-F1
#
_cell.length_a   1.000
_cell.length_b   1.000
_cell.length_c   1.000
_cell.angle_alpha   90.00
_cell.angle_beta   90.00
_cell.angle_gamma   90.00
#
_symmetry.space_group_name_H-M   'P 1'
#
loop_
_entity.id
_entity.type
_entity.pdbx_description
1 polymer ?
#
loop_
_entity_poly.entity_id
_entity_poly.type
_entity_poly.pdbx_seq_one_letter_code
_entity_poly.pdbx_strand_id
1 'polypeptide(L)'
;MFTFLDAVNQYLGYINFSPKLKGRIYTIVGGVATAYLLYAGVRFILNGVLLQGALFLVVGLLLLYFLFLNVVYFFTQRKAPFDISPKIEKLFRIKPRQPESGVSIKPVIDDIQNPRKIPLDGFYDPKRVLPAKVLSSDAELKNIDMIAHDMLTNALMTDNYAGLSEHELTNYLAQSRKPAYAICAGAMIPHFNLKLEAGQYVAYAGINQAHLLRVGVVQRVGLQSVQSISATRIHLFAAAAIMVGGNSKMNGRAGTVEQPQAYRIQMRIAFKQNEKA
;
A
#
# COMPACT_ATOMS: atom_id res chain seq x y z
N MET A 1 -0.89 -27.50 -11.11
CA MET A 1 0.58 -27.46 -11.22
C MET A 1 1.02 -26.11 -10.70
N PHE A 2 1.77 -26.07 -9.59
CA PHE A 2 2.35 -24.81 -9.09
C PHE A 2 3.43 -24.37 -10.06
N THR A 3 3.11 -23.41 -10.92
CA THR A 3 4.09 -22.81 -11.82
C THR A 3 5.01 -21.90 -11.00
N PHE A 4 6.30 -21.83 -11.33
CA PHE A 4 7.24 -20.90 -10.68
C PHE A 4 6.71 -19.45 -10.67
N LEU A 5 5.96 -19.07 -11.72
CA LEU A 5 5.26 -17.80 -11.82
C LEU A 5 4.15 -17.60 -10.76
N ASP A 6 3.41 -18.66 -10.42
CA ASP A 6 2.40 -18.61 -9.35
C ASP A 6 3.05 -18.51 -7.98
N ALA A 7 4.17 -19.22 -7.77
CA ALA A 7 4.96 -19.11 -6.55
C ALA A 7 5.50 -17.69 -6.38
N VAL A 8 6.05 -17.07 -7.43
CA VAL A 8 6.50 -15.67 -7.40
C VAL A 8 5.34 -14.72 -7.15
N ASN A 9 4.19 -14.90 -7.83
CA ASN A 9 3.04 -14.02 -7.66
C ASN A 9 2.45 -14.11 -6.23
N GLN A 10 2.36 -15.32 -5.68
CA GLN A 10 1.89 -15.56 -4.31
C GLN A 10 2.86 -15.04 -3.26
N TYR A 11 4.17 -15.21 -3.47
CA TYR A 11 5.21 -14.70 -2.55
C TYR A 11 5.32 -13.17 -2.57
N LEU A 12 5.19 -12.54 -3.76
CA LEU A 12 5.15 -11.08 -3.91
C LEU A 12 3.81 -10.48 -3.45
N GLY A 13 2.74 -11.27 -3.40
CA GLY A 13 1.45 -10.85 -2.86
C GLY A 13 1.42 -10.79 -1.34
N TYR A 14 2.13 -11.70 -0.66
CA TYR A 14 2.10 -11.84 0.81
C TYR A 14 3.01 -10.82 1.53
N ILE A 15 4.03 -10.29 0.84
CA ILE A 15 4.92 -9.27 1.37
C ILE A 15 4.48 -7.91 0.79
N ASN A 16 4.33 -6.89 1.65
CA ASN A 16 3.96 -5.51 1.29
C ASN A 16 5.09 -4.79 0.51
N PHE A 17 5.53 -5.35 -0.62
CA PHE A 17 6.50 -4.69 -1.49
C PHE A 17 5.88 -3.50 -2.21
N SER A 18 6.66 -2.43 -2.35
CA SER A 18 6.25 -1.29 -3.17
C SER A 18 5.95 -1.76 -4.61
N PRO A 19 4.93 -1.21 -5.29
CA PRO A 19 4.58 -1.58 -6.66
C PRO A 19 5.78 -1.51 -7.63
N LYS A 20 6.71 -0.57 -7.38
CA LYS A 20 7.95 -0.39 -8.14
C LYS A 20 8.91 -1.58 -8.01
N LEU A 21 9.02 -2.18 -6.83
CA LEU A 21 9.86 -3.34 -6.62
C LEU A 21 9.29 -4.58 -7.31
N LYS A 22 7.96 -4.78 -7.25
CA LYS A 22 7.29 -5.86 -7.99
C LYS A 22 7.56 -5.73 -9.49
N GLY A 23 7.42 -4.52 -10.06
CA GLY A 23 7.72 -4.24 -11.47
C GLY A 23 9.17 -4.53 -11.88
N ARG A 24 10.15 -4.22 -11.02
CA ARG A 24 11.57 -4.57 -11.25
C ARG A 24 11.78 -6.07 -11.31
N ILE A 25 11.19 -6.82 -10.37
CA ILE A 25 11.30 -8.28 -10.33
C ILE A 25 10.67 -8.90 -11.58
N TYR A 26 9.47 -8.47 -11.97
CA TYR A 26 8.83 -8.93 -13.19
C TYR A 26 9.65 -8.61 -14.45
N THR A 27 10.30 -7.45 -14.50
CA THR A 27 11.18 -7.08 -15.62
C THR A 27 12.39 -8.01 -15.71
N ILE A 28 13.02 -8.35 -14.58
CA ILE A 28 14.17 -9.28 -14.54
C ILE A 28 13.73 -10.69 -14.99
N VAL A 29 12.64 -11.20 -14.44
CA VAL A 29 12.09 -12.53 -14.79
C VAL A 29 11.71 -12.58 -16.28
N GLY A 30 11.04 -11.55 -16.77
CA GLY A 30 10.71 -11.40 -18.19
C GLY A 30 11.94 -11.34 -19.08
N GLY A 31 13.03 -10.72 -18.61
CA GLY A 31 14.30 -10.67 -19.33
C GLY A 31 14.94 -12.04 -19.51
N VAL A 32 14.97 -12.85 -18.45
CA VAL A 32 15.47 -14.24 -18.52
C VAL A 32 14.63 -15.08 -19.48
N ALA A 33 13.29 -14.97 -19.40
CA ALA A 33 12.38 -15.69 -20.30
C ALA A 33 12.58 -15.28 -21.77
N THR A 34 12.74 -13.97 -22.04
CA THR A 34 12.95 -13.44 -23.39
C THR A 34 14.29 -13.91 -23.97
N ALA A 35 15.36 -13.88 -23.17
CA ALA A 35 16.67 -14.38 -23.59
C ALA A 35 16.63 -15.87 -23.94
N TYR A 36 15.94 -16.68 -23.14
CA TYR A 36 15.74 -18.11 -23.42
C TYR A 36 14.95 -18.34 -24.71
N LEU A 37 13.89 -17.56 -24.95
CA LEU A 37 13.06 -17.67 -26.14
C LEU A 37 13.86 -17.34 -27.43
N LEU A 38 14.73 -16.32 -27.39
CA LEU A 38 15.65 -16.02 -28.48
C LEU A 38 16.66 -17.15 -28.71
N TYR A 39 17.25 -17.68 -27.64
CA TYR A 39 18.16 -18.83 -27.72
C TYR A 39 17.48 -20.06 -28.35
N ALA A 40 16.25 -20.37 -27.94
CA ALA A 40 15.46 -21.45 -28.51
C ALA A 40 15.18 -21.21 -30.00
N GLY A 41 14.82 -19.98 -30.39
CA GLY A 41 14.60 -19.62 -31.80
C GLY A 41 15.82 -19.86 -32.68
N VAL A 42 17.01 -19.45 -32.23
CA VAL A 42 18.28 -19.75 -32.93
C VAL A 42 18.52 -21.25 -33.03
N ARG A 43 18.29 -22.01 -31.95
CA ARG A 43 18.44 -23.47 -31.96
C ARG A 43 17.50 -24.16 -32.95
N PHE A 44 16.25 -23.71 -33.08
CA PHE A 44 15.31 -24.25 -34.07
C PHE A 44 15.79 -24.02 -35.51
N ILE A 45 16.34 -22.85 -35.81
CA ILE A 45 16.94 -22.55 -37.13
C ILE A 45 18.14 -23.46 -37.41
N LEU A 46 19.05 -23.60 -36.44
CA LEU A 46 20.22 -24.49 -36.56
C LEU A 46 19.82 -25.95 -36.74
N ASN A 47 18.68 -26.36 -36.20
CA ASN A 47 18.14 -27.71 -36.33
C ASN A 47 17.27 -27.91 -37.60
N GLY A 48 17.28 -26.96 -38.54
CA GLY A 48 16.58 -27.06 -39.83
C GLY A 48 15.08 -26.71 -39.79
N VAL A 49 14.56 -26.34 -38.63
CA VAL A 49 13.14 -26.00 -38.43
C VAL A 49 12.96 -24.48 -38.52
N LEU A 50 13.10 -23.98 -39.76
CA LEU A 50 13.21 -22.55 -40.06
C LEU A 50 11.98 -21.73 -39.67
N LEU A 51 10.77 -22.23 -39.97
CA LEU A 51 9.53 -21.47 -39.75
C LEU A 51 9.28 -21.20 -38.26
N GLN A 52 9.39 -22.24 -37.43
CA GLN A 52 9.20 -22.14 -35.99
C GLN A 52 10.31 -21.30 -35.35
N GLY A 53 11.56 -21.49 -35.78
CA GLY A 53 12.68 -20.69 -35.32
C GLY A 53 12.52 -19.20 -35.64
N ALA A 54 12.09 -18.87 -36.86
CA ALA A 54 11.79 -17.50 -37.27
C ALA A 54 10.63 -16.90 -36.46
N LEU A 55 9.56 -17.67 -36.21
CA LEU A 55 8.44 -17.22 -35.38
C LEU A 55 8.89 -16.88 -33.95
N PHE A 56 9.69 -17.76 -33.33
CA PHE A 56 10.26 -17.51 -32.00
C PHE A 56 11.16 -16.27 -31.99
N LEU A 57 12.00 -16.07 -33.00
CA LEU A 57 12.83 -14.87 -33.09
C LEU A 57 12.02 -13.59 -33.23
N VAL A 58 10.98 -13.58 -34.06
CA VAL A 58 10.10 -12.40 -34.23
C VAL A 58 9.40 -12.06 -32.92
N VAL A 59 8.81 -13.05 -32.24
CA VAL A 59 8.16 -12.85 -30.94
C VAL A 59 9.18 -12.41 -29.88
N GLY A 60 10.37 -13.02 -29.88
CA GLY A 60 11.45 -12.67 -28.97
C GLY A 60 11.95 -11.24 -29.16
N LEU A 61 12.07 -10.75 -30.40
CA LEU A 61 12.45 -9.37 -30.70
C LEU A 61 11.37 -8.38 -30.23
N LEU A 62 10.10 -8.72 -30.44
CA LEU A 62 8.97 -7.92 -29.97
C LEU A 62 8.97 -7.84 -28.43
N LEU A 63 9.15 -8.96 -27.74
CA LEU A 63 9.27 -9.00 -26.29
C LEU A 63 10.51 -8.26 -25.79
N LEU A 64 11.64 -8.35 -26.50
CA LEU A 64 12.88 -7.63 -26.19
C LEU A 64 12.68 -6.11 -26.25
N TYR A 65 11.91 -5.63 -27.23
CA TYR A 65 11.54 -4.22 -27.31
C TYR A 65 10.72 -3.77 -26.10
N PHE A 66 9.70 -4.53 -25.69
CA PHE A 66 8.93 -4.21 -24.47
C PHE A 66 9.76 -4.35 -23.19
N LEU A 67 10.69 -5.31 -23.14
CA LEU A 67 11.64 -5.46 -22.05
C LEU A 67 12.51 -4.22 -21.91
N PHE A 68 13.02 -3.68 -23.03
CA PHE A 68 13.78 -2.43 -23.03
C PHE A 68 12.97 -1.26 -22.47
N LEU A 69 11.71 -1.10 -22.91
CA LEU A 69 10.82 -0.08 -22.35
C LEU A 69 10.62 -0.24 -20.84
N ASN A 70 10.43 -1.47 -20.36
CA ASN A 70 10.30 -1.78 -18.94
C ASN A 70 11.60 -1.48 -18.16
N VAL A 71 12.77 -1.80 -18.72
CA VAL A 71 14.06 -1.47 -18.09
C VAL A 71 14.21 0.03 -17.93
N VAL A 72 13.95 0.81 -18.99
CA VAL A 72 14.00 2.27 -18.92
C VAL A 72 13.00 2.80 -17.88
N TYR A 73 11.79 2.25 -17.83
CA TYR A 73 10.76 2.71 -16.91
C TYR A 73 11.02 2.37 -15.42
N PHE A 74 11.46 1.14 -15.10
CA PHE A 74 11.61 0.69 -13.70
C PHE A 74 13.00 0.97 -13.10
N PHE A 75 14.02 1.07 -13.94
CA PHE A 75 15.41 1.26 -13.51
C PHE A 75 15.94 2.66 -13.83
N THR A 76 15.32 3.40 -14.74
CA THR A 76 15.74 4.77 -15.10
C THR A 76 14.66 5.80 -14.74
N GLN A 77 15.05 7.06 -14.52
CA GLN A 77 14.13 8.17 -14.25
C GLN A 77 13.68 8.91 -15.53
N ARG A 78 13.97 8.36 -16.71
CA ARG A 78 13.75 9.01 -18.01
C ARG A 78 12.60 8.34 -18.75
N LYS A 79 11.86 9.10 -19.54
CA LYS A 79 10.91 8.52 -20.51
C LYS A 79 11.70 7.82 -21.61
N ALA A 80 11.26 6.63 -22.02
CA ALA A 80 11.91 5.89 -23.09
C ALA A 80 11.79 6.67 -24.42
N PRO A 81 12.88 6.79 -25.19
CA PRO A 81 12.77 7.31 -26.55
C PRO A 81 11.97 6.31 -27.40
N PHE A 82 11.06 6.81 -28.24
CA PHE A 82 10.21 6.02 -29.14
C PHE A 82 9.21 5.07 -28.46
N ASP A 83 8.53 5.52 -27.42
CA ASP A 83 7.39 4.79 -26.85
C ASP A 83 6.19 4.77 -27.83
N ILE A 84 5.86 3.60 -28.37
CA ILE A 84 4.76 3.38 -29.32
C ILE A 84 3.45 3.05 -28.59
N SER A 85 3.47 2.83 -27.27
CA SER A 85 2.30 2.49 -26.45
C SER A 85 1.09 3.42 -26.69
N PRO A 86 1.24 4.76 -26.77
CA PRO A 86 0.11 5.66 -27.01
C PRO A 86 -0.57 5.45 -28.37
N LYS A 87 0.18 5.00 -29.38
CA LYS A 87 -0.36 4.72 -30.73
C LYS A 87 -1.13 3.40 -30.74
N ILE A 88 -0.63 2.39 -30.04
CA ILE A 88 -1.28 1.07 -29.89
C ILE A 88 -2.60 1.23 -29.12
N GLU A 89 -2.60 1.97 -28.02
CA GLU A 89 -3.80 2.27 -27.23
C GLU A 89 -4.91 2.91 -28.07
N LYS A 90 -4.55 3.91 -28.88
CA LYS A 90 -5.49 4.60 -29.76
C LYS A 90 -6.02 3.70 -30.88
N LEU A 91 -5.18 2.83 -31.44
CA LEU A 91 -5.54 1.93 -32.53
C LEU A 91 -6.53 0.85 -32.09
N PHE A 92 -6.28 0.22 -30.94
CA PHE A 92 -7.14 -0.86 -30.46
C PHE A 92 -8.36 -0.40 -29.66
N ARG A 93 -8.56 0.93 -29.50
CA ARG A 93 -9.58 1.52 -28.61
C ARG A 93 -9.60 0.88 -27.22
N ILE A 94 -8.45 0.36 -26.80
CA ILE A 94 -8.25 -0.17 -25.47
C ILE A 94 -8.21 1.08 -24.60
N LYS A 95 -9.28 1.33 -23.83
CA LYS A 95 -9.14 2.21 -22.65
C LYS A 95 -7.91 1.70 -21.93
N PRO A 96 -6.91 2.54 -21.62
CA PRO A 96 -5.65 2.08 -21.07
C PRO A 96 -5.99 1.08 -19.99
N ARG A 97 -5.77 -0.21 -20.28
CA ARG A 97 -5.76 -1.23 -19.24
C ARG A 97 -4.46 -0.86 -18.60
N GLN A 98 -4.56 0.01 -17.59
CA GLN A 98 -3.44 0.46 -16.80
C GLN A 98 -2.59 -0.77 -16.63
N PRO A 99 -1.33 -0.76 -17.12
CA PRO A 99 -0.47 -1.90 -16.95
C PRO A 99 -0.64 -2.31 -15.49
N GLU A 100 -0.59 -3.59 -15.16
CA GLU A 100 -0.66 -4.01 -13.75
C GLU A 100 0.48 -3.36 -12.91
N SER A 101 1.34 -2.55 -13.55
CA SER A 101 2.36 -1.67 -13.00
C SER A 101 2.30 -0.19 -13.44
N GLY A 102 1.38 0.20 -14.32
CA GLY A 102 1.14 1.56 -14.79
C GLY A 102 -0.11 2.12 -14.15
N VAL A 103 -0.08 2.18 -12.83
CA VAL A 103 -1.09 2.97 -12.14
C VAL A 103 -0.86 4.41 -12.55
N SER A 104 -1.90 5.11 -12.98
CA SER A 104 -1.90 6.55 -12.73
C SER A 104 -1.55 6.74 -11.25
N ILE A 105 -0.40 7.38 -10.98
CA ILE A 105 0.16 7.52 -9.63
C ILE A 105 -0.91 8.09 -8.68
N LYS A 106 -1.82 8.90 -9.20
CA LYS A 106 -2.94 9.46 -8.46
C LYS A 106 -3.89 8.42 -7.84
N PRO A 107 -4.59 7.52 -8.57
CA PRO A 107 -5.46 6.53 -7.93
C PRO A 107 -4.73 5.55 -7.03
N VAL A 108 -3.47 5.14 -7.29
CA VAL A 108 -2.77 4.24 -6.33
C VAL A 108 -2.21 4.98 -5.14
N ILE A 109 -1.76 6.23 -5.26
CA ILE A 109 -1.46 7.00 -4.05
C ILE A 109 -2.75 7.29 -3.29
N ASP A 110 -3.85 7.69 -3.93
CA ASP A 110 -5.14 7.86 -3.27
C ASP A 110 -5.62 6.56 -2.62
N ASP A 111 -5.33 5.41 -3.23
CA ASP A 111 -5.60 4.07 -2.69
C ASP A 111 -4.77 3.79 -1.43
N ILE A 112 -3.44 3.90 -1.55
CA ILE A 112 -2.48 3.67 -0.46
C ILE A 112 -2.59 4.74 0.63
N GLN A 113 -3.17 5.91 0.34
CA GLN A 113 -3.47 7.00 1.29
C GLN A 113 -4.91 6.93 1.84
N ASN A 114 -5.74 5.98 1.41
CA ASN A 114 -7.10 5.83 1.93
C ASN A 114 -7.15 4.88 3.15
N PRO A 115 -7.32 5.42 4.38
CA PRO A 115 -7.36 4.60 5.59
C PRO A 115 -8.55 3.63 5.64
N ARG A 116 -9.58 3.79 4.79
CA ARG A 116 -10.72 2.87 4.74
C ARG A 116 -10.37 1.49 4.18
N LYS A 117 -9.29 1.41 3.40
CA LYS A 117 -8.86 0.18 2.72
C LYS A 117 -7.90 -0.66 3.55
N ILE A 118 -7.44 -0.13 4.68
CA ILE A 118 -6.67 -0.91 5.64
C ILE A 118 -7.58 -2.01 6.19
N PRO A 119 -7.13 -3.29 6.15
CA PRO A 119 -7.95 -4.42 6.55
C PRO A 119 -8.34 -4.34 8.03
N LEU A 120 -9.41 -5.08 8.36
CA LEU A 120 -9.89 -5.24 9.72
C LEU A 120 -9.40 -6.57 10.28
N ASP A 121 -9.23 -6.65 11.59
CA ASP A 121 -8.91 -7.89 12.28
C ASP A 121 -10.17 -8.71 12.55
N GLY A 122 -10.54 -9.53 11.57
CA GLY A 122 -11.71 -10.41 11.61
C GLY A 122 -12.80 -10.06 10.60
N PHE A 123 -13.87 -10.88 10.62
CA PHE A 123 -15.01 -10.72 9.71
C PHE A 123 -16.06 -9.79 10.31
N TYR A 124 -16.09 -8.54 9.85
CA TYR A 124 -17.10 -7.55 10.25
C TYR A 124 -17.95 -7.11 9.06
N ASP A 125 -19.23 -6.83 9.32
CA ASP A 125 -20.06 -6.07 8.38
C ASP A 125 -19.49 -4.64 8.26
N PRO A 126 -19.06 -4.19 7.07
CA PRO A 126 -18.52 -2.85 6.87
C PRO A 126 -19.46 -1.73 7.33
N LYS A 127 -20.77 -1.96 7.33
CA LYS A 127 -21.78 -0.98 7.79
C LYS A 127 -21.79 -0.80 9.31
N ARG A 128 -21.21 -1.74 10.05
CA ARG A 128 -21.16 -1.73 11.52
C ARG A 128 -19.80 -1.35 12.09
N VAL A 129 -18.87 -0.91 11.23
CA VAL A 129 -17.52 -0.50 11.63
C VAL A 129 -17.33 0.97 11.34
N LEU A 130 -17.09 1.74 12.39
CA LEU A 130 -16.96 3.20 12.32
C LEU A 130 -15.56 3.65 12.71
N PRO A 131 -15.04 4.74 12.10
CA PRO A 131 -13.79 5.35 12.55
C PRO A 131 -13.99 5.95 13.93
N ALA A 132 -13.00 5.83 14.79
CA ALA A 132 -13.02 6.36 16.14
C ALA A 132 -11.82 7.27 16.39
N LYS A 133 -12.06 8.38 17.08
CA LYS A 133 -11.03 9.34 17.44
C LYS A 133 -10.51 9.03 18.84
N VAL A 134 -9.22 8.71 18.91
CA VAL A 134 -8.48 8.52 20.16
C VAL A 134 -7.88 9.86 20.58
N LEU A 135 -8.09 10.26 21.83
CA LEU A 135 -7.37 11.36 22.46
C LEU A 135 -6.25 10.79 23.32
N SER A 136 -5.04 11.28 23.08
CA SER A 136 -3.82 10.86 23.78
C SER A 136 -3.26 12.04 24.57
N SER A 137 -2.83 11.76 25.79
CA SER A 137 -1.99 12.62 26.63
C SER A 137 -0.52 12.54 26.21
N ASP A 138 0.33 13.41 26.75
CA ASP A 138 1.76 13.44 26.41
C ASP A 138 2.48 12.11 26.72
N ALA A 139 2.10 11.43 27.81
CA ALA A 139 2.64 10.11 28.14
C ALA A 139 2.20 9.05 27.11
N GLU A 140 0.96 9.12 26.65
CA GLU A 140 0.44 8.20 25.62
C GLU A 140 1.01 8.49 24.24
N LEU A 141 1.30 9.76 23.92
CA LEU A 141 2.01 10.12 22.69
C LEU A 141 3.41 9.51 22.67
N LYS A 142 4.14 9.53 23.79
CA LYS A 142 5.43 8.81 23.91
C LYS A 142 5.27 7.30 23.69
N ASN A 143 4.22 6.69 24.23
CA ASN A 143 3.92 5.28 23.98
C ASN A 143 3.66 5.01 22.48
N ILE A 144 2.93 5.91 21.81
CA ILE A 144 2.67 5.80 20.36
C ILE A 144 3.98 5.91 19.58
N ASP A 145 4.86 6.83 19.94
CA ASP A 145 6.17 6.98 19.29
C ASP A 145 7.05 5.73 19.50
N MET A 146 7.01 5.10 20.68
CA MET A 146 7.69 3.82 20.93
C MET A 146 7.15 2.71 20.03
N ILE A 147 5.82 2.58 19.93
CA ILE A 147 5.21 1.58 19.03
C ILE A 147 5.60 1.87 17.58
N ALA A 148 5.66 3.15 17.17
CA ALA A 148 6.04 3.53 15.81
C ALA A 148 7.49 3.12 15.50
N HIS A 149 8.39 3.38 16.46
CA HIS A 149 9.78 2.95 16.37
C HIS A 149 9.90 1.43 16.25
N ASP A 150 9.18 0.68 17.08
CA ASP A 150 9.18 -0.79 17.03
C ASP A 150 8.63 -1.32 15.70
N MET A 151 7.56 -0.71 15.17
CA MET A 151 7.00 -1.10 13.88
C MET A 151 7.95 -0.83 12.71
N LEU A 152 8.69 0.28 12.72
CA LEU A 152 9.73 0.57 11.72
C LEU A 152 10.89 -0.43 11.82
N THR A 153 11.40 -0.65 13.04
CA THR A 153 12.53 -1.56 13.30
C THR A 153 12.22 -3.00 12.89
N ASN A 154 10.98 -3.46 13.11
CA ASN A 154 10.53 -4.81 12.75
C ASN A 154 9.93 -4.91 11.34
N ALA A 155 10.08 -3.88 10.49
CA ALA A 155 9.56 -3.82 9.12
C ALA A 155 8.03 -4.08 9.00
N LEU A 156 7.28 -3.78 10.06
CA LEU A 156 5.81 -3.80 10.09
C LEU A 156 5.21 -2.50 9.53
N MET A 157 6.03 -1.46 9.43
CA MET A 157 5.71 -0.16 8.83
C MET A 157 6.91 0.34 8.02
N THR A 158 6.65 1.13 6.98
CA THR A 158 7.68 1.80 6.18
C THR A 158 7.34 3.26 6.00
N ASP A 159 8.32 4.15 6.17
CA ASP A 159 8.19 5.61 6.11
C ASP A 159 8.85 6.20 4.85
N ASN A 160 8.81 5.47 3.74
CA ASN A 160 9.51 5.83 2.50
C ASN A 160 8.58 6.36 1.39
N TYR A 161 7.41 6.91 1.75
CA TYR A 161 6.43 7.46 0.81
C TYR A 161 6.01 6.43 -0.26
N ALA A 162 5.79 5.17 0.15
CA ALA A 162 5.52 4.03 -0.74
C ALA A 162 6.61 3.77 -1.82
N GLY A 163 7.83 4.28 -1.62
CA GLY A 163 8.95 4.14 -2.55
C GLY A 163 8.90 5.08 -3.76
N LEU A 164 8.12 6.16 -3.67
CA LEU A 164 8.05 7.20 -4.71
C LEU A 164 9.38 7.97 -4.80
N SER A 165 9.78 8.30 -6.02
CA SER A 165 10.84 9.29 -6.24
C SER A 165 10.35 10.70 -5.95
N GLU A 166 11.29 11.62 -5.73
CA GLU A 166 10.98 13.02 -5.42
C GLU A 166 10.19 13.72 -6.55
N HIS A 167 10.49 13.40 -7.81
CA HIS A 167 9.73 13.89 -8.96
C HIS A 167 8.31 13.30 -9.03
N GLU A 168 8.12 12.03 -8.66
CA GLU A 168 6.77 11.44 -8.58
C GLU A 168 5.96 12.07 -7.45
N LEU A 169 6.61 12.33 -6.32
CA LEU A 169 6.01 12.97 -5.14
C LEU A 169 5.60 14.42 -5.42
N THR A 170 6.47 15.24 -6.05
CA THR A 170 6.14 16.63 -6.41
C THR A 170 4.94 16.70 -7.36
N ASN A 171 4.89 15.81 -8.35
CA ASN A 171 3.76 15.70 -9.27
C ASN A 171 2.46 15.31 -8.57
N TYR A 172 2.52 14.34 -7.64
CA TYR A 172 1.36 13.98 -6.82
C TYR A 172 0.86 15.16 -5.98
N LEU A 173 1.77 15.83 -5.26
CA LEU A 173 1.44 16.96 -4.39
C LEU A 173 0.86 18.15 -5.18
N ALA A 174 1.33 18.39 -6.40
CA ALA A 174 0.79 19.41 -7.29
C ALA A 174 -0.66 19.12 -7.70
N GLN A 175 -1.01 17.84 -7.89
CA GLN A 175 -2.33 17.41 -8.33
C GLN A 175 -3.33 17.18 -7.20
N SER A 176 -2.89 16.77 -6.01
CA SER A 176 -3.74 16.45 -4.86
C SER A 176 -3.98 17.66 -3.95
N ARG A 177 -3.01 18.58 -3.88
CA ARG A 177 -2.95 19.70 -2.92
C ARG A 177 -3.07 19.26 -1.44
N LYS A 178 -2.77 17.99 -1.15
CA LYS A 178 -2.78 17.42 0.20
C LYS A 178 -1.36 17.04 0.61
N PRO A 179 -1.01 17.08 1.90
CA PRO A 179 0.27 16.53 2.35
C PRO A 179 0.34 15.03 2.04
N ALA A 180 1.52 14.56 1.66
CA ALA A 180 1.83 13.15 1.48
C ALA A 180 2.54 12.65 2.74
N TYR A 181 1.92 11.74 3.47
CA TYR A 181 2.53 11.10 4.63
C TYR A 181 3.52 10.02 4.21
N ALA A 182 4.63 9.92 4.94
CA ALA A 182 5.68 8.94 4.74
C ALA A 182 5.14 7.49 4.83
N ILE A 183 4.22 7.25 5.76
CA ILE A 183 3.54 5.95 5.99
C ILE A 183 2.20 5.83 5.23
N CYS A 184 1.94 6.75 4.32
CA CYS A 184 0.73 6.84 3.51
C CYS A 184 -0.58 6.87 4.32
N ALA A 185 -1.56 5.99 4.05
CA ALA A 185 -2.82 5.91 4.80
C ALA A 185 -2.63 5.55 6.27
N GLY A 186 -1.46 5.02 6.60
CA GLY A 186 -1.15 4.44 7.88
C GLY A 186 -0.79 2.96 7.79
N ALA A 187 -0.30 2.43 8.90
CA ALA A 187 0.05 1.02 9.06
C ALA A 187 -0.86 0.37 10.10
N MET A 188 -1.34 -0.84 9.82
CA MET A 188 -2.11 -1.60 10.80
C MET A 188 -1.20 -2.03 11.94
N ILE A 189 -1.60 -1.74 13.18
CA ILE A 189 -0.89 -2.20 14.37
C ILE A 189 -1.32 -3.66 14.62
N PRO A 190 -0.39 -4.62 14.74
CA PRO A 190 -0.74 -6.03 14.80
C PRO A 190 -1.59 -6.43 16.01
N HIS A 191 -1.38 -5.76 17.15
CA HIS A 191 -2.09 -6.11 18.37
C HIS A 191 -2.69 -4.87 19.02
N PHE A 192 -3.98 -4.94 19.33
CA PHE A 192 -4.72 -3.83 19.90
C PHE A 192 -5.88 -4.33 20.75
N ASN A 193 -6.34 -3.49 21.67
CA ASN A 193 -7.44 -3.80 22.55
C ASN A 193 -8.21 -2.52 22.92
N LEU A 194 -9.49 -2.68 23.24
CA LEU A 194 -10.35 -1.62 23.74
C LEU A 194 -10.96 -2.09 25.06
N LYS A 195 -10.64 -1.41 26.15
CA LYS A 195 -11.10 -1.76 27.50
C LYS A 195 -11.98 -0.66 28.07
N LEU A 196 -13.00 -1.04 28.83
CA LEU A 196 -13.80 -0.09 29.59
C LEU A 196 -13.19 0.06 30.98
N GLU A 197 -12.57 1.21 31.25
CA GLU A 197 -11.91 1.52 32.52
C GLU A 197 -12.46 2.85 33.06
N ALA A 198 -12.90 2.87 34.32
CA ALA A 198 -13.50 4.05 34.95
C ALA A 198 -14.61 4.73 34.10
N GLY A 199 -15.41 3.93 33.38
CA GLY A 199 -16.49 4.43 32.51
C GLY A 199 -16.02 5.02 31.17
N GLN A 200 -14.73 4.89 30.83
CA GLN A 200 -14.15 5.35 29.58
C GLN A 200 -13.59 4.19 28.76
N TYR A 201 -13.76 4.25 27.44
CA TYR A 201 -13.16 3.27 26.54
C TYR A 201 -11.70 3.65 26.28
N VAL A 202 -10.79 2.92 26.90
CA VAL A 202 -9.33 3.08 26.81
C VAL A 202 -8.79 2.19 25.69
N ALA A 203 -8.05 2.80 24.78
CA ALA A 203 -7.38 2.13 23.68
C ALA A 203 -5.97 1.68 24.10
N TYR A 204 -5.65 0.45 23.74
CA TYR A 204 -4.36 -0.17 23.92
C TYR A 204 -3.85 -0.68 22.57
N ALA A 205 -2.55 -0.55 22.32
CA ALA A 205 -1.94 -1.01 21.07
C ALA A 205 -0.49 -1.43 21.29
N GLY A 206 0.03 -2.26 20.39
CA GLY A 206 1.42 -2.73 20.42
C GLY A 206 1.74 -3.69 19.28
N ILE A 207 3.02 -4.00 19.13
CA ILE A 207 3.46 -4.99 18.12
C ILE A 207 3.06 -6.43 18.48
N ASN A 208 2.76 -6.71 19.75
CA ASN A 208 2.29 -8.00 20.26
C ASN A 208 1.59 -7.84 21.64
N GLN A 209 1.12 -8.96 22.21
CA GLN A 209 0.43 -8.99 23.51
C GLN A 209 1.31 -8.56 24.70
N ALA A 210 2.61 -8.87 24.66
CA ALA A 210 3.54 -8.55 25.75
C ALA A 210 3.91 -7.05 25.80
N HIS A 211 3.88 -6.38 24.65
CA HIS A 211 4.24 -4.96 24.50
C HIS A 211 3.00 -4.09 24.26
N LEU A 212 1.93 -4.38 24.98
CA LEU A 212 0.67 -3.65 24.88
C LEU A 212 0.74 -2.38 25.74
N LEU A 213 0.73 -1.21 25.12
CA LEU A 213 0.76 0.08 25.83
C LEU A 213 -0.58 0.80 25.73
N ARG A 214 -0.89 1.60 26.75
CA ARG A 214 -2.04 2.52 26.75
C ARG A 214 -1.74 3.67 25.79
N VAL A 215 -2.64 3.93 24.85
CA VAL A 215 -2.41 4.91 23.77
C VAL A 215 -3.44 6.02 23.71
N GLY A 216 -4.47 5.97 24.54
CA GLY A 216 -5.45 7.05 24.64
C GLY A 216 -6.83 6.57 25.05
N VAL A 217 -7.76 7.53 25.05
CA VAL A 217 -9.18 7.30 25.32
C VAL A 217 -9.99 7.60 24.07
N VAL A 218 -10.94 6.72 23.74
CA VAL A 218 -11.86 6.92 22.63
C VAL A 218 -12.91 7.95 23.03
N GLN A 219 -12.93 9.09 22.36
CA GLN A 219 -13.93 10.14 22.62
C GLN A 219 -15.16 10.03 21.74
N ARG A 220 -14.97 9.61 20.48
CA ARG A 220 -16.03 9.58 19.47
C ARG A 220 -15.91 8.33 18.61
N VAL A 221 -17.08 7.77 18.26
CA VAL A 221 -17.22 6.70 17.27
C VAL A 221 -18.14 7.20 16.17
N GLY A 222 -17.61 7.27 14.94
CA GLY A 222 -18.25 8.00 13.85
C GLY A 222 -18.46 9.46 14.24
N LEU A 223 -19.71 9.92 14.18
CA LEU A 223 -20.09 11.29 14.57
C LEU A 223 -20.56 11.38 16.02
N GLN A 224 -20.74 10.26 16.74
CA GLN A 224 -21.29 10.25 18.09
C GLN A 224 -20.20 10.30 19.15
N SER A 225 -20.48 11.00 20.26
CA SER A 225 -19.65 10.95 21.46
C SER A 225 -19.86 9.60 22.16
N VAL A 226 -18.78 9.00 22.65
CA VAL A 226 -18.84 7.71 23.34
C VAL A 226 -19.62 7.82 24.65
N GLN A 227 -19.58 8.97 25.31
CA GLN A 227 -20.34 9.25 26.52
C GLN A 227 -21.86 9.23 26.28
N SER A 228 -22.31 9.56 25.08
CA SER A 228 -23.73 9.46 24.70
C SER A 228 -24.17 8.06 24.29
N ILE A 229 -23.23 7.11 24.12
CA ILE A 229 -23.54 5.73 23.74
C ILE A 229 -23.89 4.97 25.01
N SER A 230 -25.11 4.43 25.06
CA SER A 230 -25.55 3.62 26.20
C SER A 230 -24.84 2.26 26.17
N ALA A 231 -23.85 2.09 27.05
CA ALA A 231 -23.01 0.88 27.12
C ALA A 231 -23.81 -0.42 27.41
N THR A 232 -25.03 -0.31 27.96
CA THR A 232 -25.93 -1.44 28.20
C THR A 232 -26.67 -1.91 26.93
N ARG A 233 -26.76 -1.06 25.90
CA ARG A 233 -27.47 -1.37 24.65
C ARG A 233 -26.53 -1.62 23.48
N ILE A 234 -25.32 -1.08 23.55
CA ILE A 234 -24.35 -1.08 22.44
C ILE A 234 -23.01 -1.52 22.99
N HIS A 235 -22.55 -2.69 22.56
CA HIS A 235 -21.20 -3.17 22.82
C HIS A 235 -20.26 -2.69 21.71
N LEU A 236 -19.15 -2.09 22.11
CA LEU A 236 -18.10 -1.59 21.23
C LEU A 236 -16.90 -2.52 21.27
N PHE A 237 -16.38 -2.87 20.09
CA PHE A 237 -15.22 -3.73 19.92
C PHE A 237 -14.21 -3.03 19.00
N ALA A 238 -12.92 -3.15 19.31
CA ALA A 238 -11.91 -2.72 18.35
C ALA A 238 -11.87 -3.70 17.16
N ALA A 239 -11.99 -3.17 15.95
CA ALA A 239 -11.88 -3.92 14.70
C ALA A 239 -10.54 -3.68 14.00
N ALA A 240 -9.89 -2.54 14.24
CA ALA A 240 -8.52 -2.26 13.79
C ALA A 240 -7.91 -1.13 14.62
N ALA A 241 -6.60 -1.17 14.81
CA ALA A 241 -5.79 -0.02 15.22
C ALA A 241 -4.84 0.34 14.09
N ILE A 242 -4.80 1.61 13.71
CA ILE A 242 -4.04 2.10 12.56
C ILE A 242 -3.14 3.22 13.03
N MET A 243 -1.84 3.08 12.81
CA MET A 243 -0.87 4.14 12.99
C MET A 243 -0.96 5.12 11.84
N VAL A 244 -1.13 6.41 12.13
CA VAL A 244 -1.28 7.49 11.15
C VAL A 244 -0.38 8.68 11.54
N GLY A 245 -0.13 9.61 10.61
CA GLY A 245 0.73 10.77 10.84
C GLY A 245 2.18 10.50 10.51
N GLY A 246 3.11 10.96 11.36
CA GLY A 246 4.54 10.91 11.08
C GLY A 246 5.00 11.98 10.09
N ASN A 247 6.23 11.85 9.60
CA ASN A 247 6.79 12.79 8.63
C ASN A 247 5.90 12.90 7.39
N SER A 248 5.74 14.12 6.90
CA SER A 248 4.93 14.40 5.73
C SER A 248 5.65 15.39 4.81
N LYS A 249 5.34 15.35 3.52
CA LYS A 249 5.83 16.31 2.54
C LYS A 249 4.67 17.07 1.91
N MET A 250 4.88 18.37 1.67
CA MET A 250 3.93 19.22 0.96
C MET A 250 4.65 20.11 -0.05
N ASN A 251 3.92 20.65 -1.03
CA ASN A 251 4.50 21.60 -1.98
C ASN A 251 4.77 22.94 -1.30
N GLY A 252 6.04 23.37 -1.34
CA GLY A 252 6.48 24.73 -1.05
C GLY A 252 6.68 25.54 -2.34
N ARG A 253 7.25 26.75 -2.19
CA ARG A 253 7.45 27.70 -3.30
C ARG A 253 8.54 27.27 -4.29
N ALA A 254 9.55 26.52 -3.85
CA ALA A 254 10.72 26.12 -4.64
C ALA A 254 10.95 24.60 -4.68
N GLY A 255 9.99 23.80 -4.20
CA GLY A 255 10.14 22.34 -4.08
C GLY A 255 9.27 21.76 -2.98
N THR A 256 9.48 20.49 -2.63
CA THR A 256 8.80 19.86 -1.49
C THR A 256 9.42 20.27 -0.16
N VAL A 257 8.57 20.55 0.82
CA VAL A 257 8.95 20.85 2.20
C VAL A 257 8.52 19.70 3.08
N GLU A 258 9.45 19.16 3.86
CA GLU A 258 9.18 18.15 4.86
C GLU A 258 8.68 18.78 6.15
N GLN A 259 7.64 18.19 6.73
CA GLN A 259 7.00 18.61 7.95
C GLN A 259 6.93 17.42 8.90
N PRO A 260 7.68 17.45 10.01
CA PRO A 260 7.52 16.46 11.05
C PRO A 260 6.13 16.63 11.67
N GLN A 261 5.39 15.52 11.78
CA GLN A 261 4.16 15.46 12.55
C GLN A 261 4.23 14.27 13.50
N ALA A 262 3.63 14.40 14.68
CA ALA A 262 3.57 13.31 15.64
C ALA A 262 2.78 12.13 15.07
N TYR A 263 3.19 10.92 15.43
CA TYR A 263 2.39 9.73 15.18
C TYR A 263 1.13 9.75 16.04
N ARG A 264 0.05 9.19 15.50
CA ARG A 264 -1.23 9.03 16.19
C ARG A 264 -1.83 7.68 15.87
N ILE A 265 -2.79 7.28 16.69
CA ILE A 265 -3.55 6.05 16.45
C ILE A 265 -4.99 6.41 16.10
N GLN A 266 -5.43 5.84 14.98
CA GLN A 266 -6.83 5.84 14.57
C GLN A 266 -7.40 4.44 14.76
N MET A 267 -8.49 4.34 15.51
CA MET A 267 -9.17 3.07 15.75
C MET A 267 -10.35 2.92 14.78
N ARG A 268 -10.63 1.69 14.37
CA ARG A 268 -11.91 1.31 13.78
C ARG A 268 -12.66 0.49 14.82
N ILE A 269 -13.88 0.90 15.15
CA ILE A 269 -14.68 0.29 16.19
C ILE A 269 -15.91 -0.34 15.55
N ALA A 270 -16.08 -1.63 15.77
CA ALA A 270 -17.30 -2.35 15.47
C ALA A 270 -18.29 -2.16 16.61
N PHE A 271 -19.58 -2.11 16.29
CA PHE A 271 -20.63 -2.07 17.30
C PHE A 271 -21.65 -3.19 17.07
N LYS A 272 -22.16 -3.73 18.18
CA LYS A 272 -23.29 -4.65 18.21
C LYS A 272 -24.37 -4.07 19.09
N GLN A 273 -25.57 -3.90 18.52
CA GLN A 273 -26.76 -3.61 19.32
C GLN A 273 -27.22 -4.91 19.98
N ASN A 274 -27.57 -4.83 21.26
CA ASN A 274 -28.28 -5.93 21.91
C ASN A 274 -29.65 -6.05 21.27
N GLU A 275 -29.94 -7.20 20.67
CA GLU A 275 -31.32 -7.58 20.40
C GLU A 275 -32.03 -7.58 21.75
N LYS A 276 -33.18 -6.91 21.82
CA LYS A 276 -33.97 -6.84 23.05
C LYS A 276 -34.21 -8.27 23.54
N ALA A 277 -33.87 -8.53 24.81
CA ALA A 277 -34.47 -9.63 25.56
C ALA A 277 -35.97 -9.34 25.74
#